data_AF-A0A2N2W9J8-F1
#
_entry.id   AF-A0A2N2W9J8-F1
#
_cell.length_a   1.000
_cell.length_b   1.000
_cell.length_c   1.000
_cell.angle_alpha   90.00
_cell.angle_beta   90.00
_cell.angle_gamma   90.00
#
_symmetry.space_group_name_H-M   'P 1'
#
loop_
_entity.id
_entity.type
_entity.pdbx_description
1 polymer ?
#
loop_
_entity_poly.entity_id
_entity_poly.type
_entity_poly.pdbx_seq_one_letter_code
_entity_poly.pdbx_strand_id
1 'polypeptide(L)' 'KKVNATRESFRYAEKKFDVGIMNSVDYNNAKKDMSNAESEQLQTKFDFIFKTTVLDFYMGKPLNLKK' A
#
# COMPACT_ATOMS: atom_id res chain seq x y z
N LYS A 1 -5.87 -1.42 -6.71
CA LYS A 1 -7.00 -0.45 -6.71
C LYS A 1 -6.95 0.49 -5.49
N LYS A 2 -6.85 -0.03 -4.25
CA LYS A 2 -6.76 0.79 -3.01
C LYS A 2 -5.66 1.87 -3.04
N VAL A 3 -4.40 1.49 -3.26
CA VAL A 3 -3.26 2.44 -3.28
C VAL A 3 -3.45 3.57 -4.30
N ASN A 4 -3.90 3.24 -5.52
CA ASN A 4 -4.10 4.27 -6.55
C ASN A 4 -5.21 5.25 -6.16
N ALA A 5 -6.29 4.76 -5.54
CA ALA A 5 -7.34 5.64 -5.02
C ALA A 5 -6.81 6.54 -3.90
N THR A 6 -6.07 5.98 -2.93
CA THR A 6 -5.46 6.76 -1.84
C THR A 6 -4.46 7.78 -2.36
N ARG A 7 -3.67 7.45 -3.39
CA ARG A 7 -2.73 8.38 -4.04
C ARG A 7 -3.45 9.55 -4.70
N GLU A 8 -4.55 9.30 -5.41
CA GLU A 8 -5.35 10.37 -6.00
C GLU A 8 -6.02 11.26 -4.94
N SER A 9 -6.52 10.65 -3.86
CA SER A 9 -7.05 11.40 -2.71
C SER A 9 -5.99 12.27 -2.05
N PHE A 10 -4.77 11.75 -1.86
CA PHE A 10 -3.65 12.51 -1.32
C PHE A 10 -3.24 13.66 -2.24
N ARG A 11 -3.18 13.43 -3.56
CA ARG A 11 -2.90 14.49 -4.55
C ARG A 11 -3.91 15.63 -4.46
N TYR A 12 -5.18 15.32 -4.20
CA TYR A 12 -6.21 16.35 -4.00
C TYR A 12 -6.07 17.07 -2.66
N ALA A 13 -5.69 16.35 -1.60
CA ALA A 13 -5.38 16.93 -0.29
C ALA A 13 -4.19 17.90 -0.35
N GLU A 14 -3.13 17.54 -1.07
CA GLU A 14 -1.96 18.39 -1.32
C GLU A 14 -2.35 19.69 -2.03
N LYS A 15 -3.10 19.58 -3.15
CA LYS A 15 -3.62 20.77 -3.85
C LYS A 15 -4.46 21.68 -2.96
N LYS A 16 -5.29 21.11 -2.08
CA LYS A 16 -6.12 21.88 -1.13
C LYS A 16 -5.28 22.56 -0.04
N PHE A 17 -4.21 21.92 0.39
CA PHE A 17 -3.28 22.46 1.36
C PHE A 17 -2.47 23.63 0.76
N ASP A 18 -1.99 23.48 -0.48
CA ASP A 18 -1.23 24.50 -1.19
C ASP A 18 -2.01 25.80 -1.41
N VAL A 19 -3.33 25.68 -1.61
CA VAL A 19 -4.24 26.85 -1.73
C VAL A 19 -4.82 27.31 -0.40
N GLY A 20 -4.36 26.77 0.74
CA GLY A 20 -4.76 27.17 2.08
C GLY A 20 -6.16 26.75 2.52
N ILE A 21 -6.83 25.86 1.78
CA ILE A 21 -8.18 25.36 2.08
C ILE A 21 -8.13 24.21 3.09
N MET A 22 -7.01 23.49 3.18
CA MET A 22 -6.79 22.39 4.12
C MET A 22 -5.83 22.80 5.23
N ASN A 23 -6.10 22.37 6.46
CA ASN A 23 -5.21 22.60 7.58
C ASN A 23 -4.07 21.56 7.64
N SER A 24 -3.02 21.85 8.40
CA SER A 24 -1.83 20.99 8.51
C SER A 24 -2.10 19.64 9.16
N VAL A 25 -3.13 19.52 10.01
CA VAL A 25 -3.48 18.24 10.68
C VAL A 25 -4.11 17.28 9.67
N ASP A 26 -5.07 17.76 8.89
CA ASP A 26 -5.74 16.99 7.84
C ASP A 26 -4.78 16.58 6.73
N TYR A 27 -3.86 17.47 6.35
CA TYR A 27 -2.80 17.14 5.40
C TYR A 27 -1.89 16.03 5.93
N ASN A 28 -1.47 16.11 7.20
CA ASN A 28 -0.66 15.07 7.83
C ASN A 28 -1.40 13.74 7.94
N ASN A 29 -2.71 13.76 8.20
CA ASN A 29 -3.54 12.55 8.19
C ASN A 29 -3.59 11.93 6.79
N ALA A 30 -3.84 12.73 5.75
CA ALA A 30 -3.85 12.25 4.37
C ALA A 30 -2.49 11.65 3.96
N LYS A 31 -1.38 12.27 4.39
CA LYS A 31 -0.03 11.75 4.17
C LYS A 31 0.21 10.42 4.88
N LYS A 32 -0.26 10.30 6.12
CA LYS A 32 -0.20 9.06 6.91
C LYS A 32 -0.98 7.94 6.22
N ASP A 33 -2.18 8.22 5.75
CA ASP A 33 -3.03 7.24 5.07
C ASP A 33 -2.40 6.74 3.76
N MET A 34 -1.77 7.62 2.99
CA MET A 34 -1.01 7.23 1.80
C MET A 34 0.16 6.31 2.15
N SER A 35 0.97 6.66 3.15
CA SER A 35 2.10 5.84 3.62
C SER A 35 1.65 4.45 4.10
N ASN A 36 0.53 4.38 4.83
CA ASN A 36 -0.06 3.13 5.28
C ASN A 36 -0.53 2.28 4.10
N ALA A 37 -1.19 2.87 3.11
CA ALA A 37 -1.66 2.15 1.92
C ALA A 37 -0.50 1.55 1.10
N GLU A 38 0.61 2.28 0.97
CA GLU A 38 1.82 1.78 0.29
C GLU A 38 2.48 0.64 1.08
N SER A 39 2.55 0.77 2.41
CA SER A 39 3.06 -0.29 3.28
C SER A 39 2.22 -1.57 3.22
N GLU A 40 0.90 -1.42 3.20
CA GLU A 40 -0.04 -2.55 3.09
C GLU A 40 0.06 -3.25 1.74
N GLN A 41 0.32 -2.51 0.65
CA GLN A 41 0.57 -3.11 -0.66
C GLN A 41 1.81 -3.99 -0.65
N LEU A 42 2.88 -3.53 -0.01
CA LEU A 42 4.11 -4.29 0.12
C LEU A 42 3.89 -5.57 0.95
N GLN A 43 3.24 -5.43 2.10
CA GLN A 43 2.87 -6.56 2.95
C GLN A 43 2.02 -7.58 2.18
N THR A 44 0.98 -7.12 1.47
CA THR A 44 0.11 -7.98 0.67
C THR A 44 0.88 -8.76 -0.40
N LYS A 45 1.89 -8.14 -1.02
CA LYS A 45 2.76 -8.81 -2.00
C LYS A 45 3.56 -9.94 -1.36
N PHE A 46 4.17 -9.71 -0.21
CA PHE A 46 4.92 -10.74 0.51
C PHE A 46 4.01 -11.84 1.06
N ASP A 47 2.83 -11.48 1.57
CA ASP A 47 1.80 -12.42 2.01
C ASP A 47 1.39 -13.38 0.89
N PHE A 48 1.18 -12.86 -0.32
CA PHE A 48 0.85 -13.67 -1.48
C PHE A 48 1.98 -14.66 -1.82
N ILE A 49 3.22 -14.18 -1.83
CA ILE A 49 4.40 -15.02 -2.10
C ILE A 49 4.52 -16.11 -1.03
N PHE A 50 4.41 -15.73 0.25
CA PHE A 50 4.50 -16.65 1.37
C PHE A 50 3.41 -17.74 1.29
N LYS A 51 2.14 -17.34 1.15
CA LYS A 51 1.01 -18.28 1.06
C LYS A 51 1.13 -19.22 -0.14
N THR A 52 1.57 -18.72 -1.29
CA THR A 52 1.81 -19.56 -2.48
C THR A 52 2.96 -20.54 -2.26
N THR A 53 4.05 -20.08 -1.62
CA THR A 53 5.21 -20.93 -1.31
C THR A 53 4.86 -22.04 -0.31
N VAL A 54 4.08 -21.72 0.73
CA VAL A 54 3.58 -22.70 1.69
C VAL A 54 2.65 -23.70 1.01
N LEU A 55 1.78 -23.26 0.10
CA LEU A 55 0.92 -24.16 -0.67
C LEU A 55 1.75 -25.12 -1.53
N ASP A 56 2.75 -24.62 -2.26
CA ASP A 56 3.64 -25.45 -3.08
C ASP A 56 4.43 -26.48 -2.23
N PHE A 57 4.85 -26.10 -1.02
CA PHE A 57 5.47 -27.02 -0.06
C PHE A 57 4.56 -28.19 0.31
N TYR A 58 3.31 -27.92 0.66
CA TYR A 58 2.33 -28.98 0.98
C TYR A 58 1.93 -29.83 -0.23
N MET A 59 2.07 -29.29 -1.44
CA MET A 59 1.86 -30.04 -2.69
C MET A 59 3.08 -30.89 -3.11
N GLY A 60 4.17 -30.88 -2.33
CA GLY A 60 5.39 -31.64 -2.64
C GLY A 60 6.20 -31.08 -3.82
N LYS A 61 5.95 -29.84 -4.24
CA LYS A 61 6.75 -29.19 -5.28
C LYS A 61 8.05 -28.62 -4.67
N PRO A 62 9.18 -28.66 -5.40
CA PRO A 62 10.41 -28.06 -4.92
C PRO A 62 10.23 -26.54 -4.71
N LEU A 63 10.58 -26.08 -3.52
CA LEU A 63 10.55 -24.68 -3.12
C LEU A 63 11.47 -23.86 -4.04
N ASN A 64 10.87 -23.03 -4.89
CA ASN A 64 11.61 -22.12 -5.76
C ASN A 64 11.17 -20.69 -5.45
N LEU A 65 12.05 -19.92 -4.80
CA LEU A 65 11.88 -18.48 -4.65
C LEU A 65 12.10 -17.84 -6.03
N LYS A 66 11.01 -17.59 -6.77
CA LYS A 66 11.10 -16.76 -7.97
C LYS A 66 11.36 -15.32 -7.52
N LYS A 67 12.63 -14.91 -7.67
CA LYS A 67 13.13 -13.55 -7.43
C LYS A 67 12.49 -12.55 -8.38
#